data_AF-G2QJB9-F1
#
_entry.id   AF-G2QJB9-F1
#
_cell.length_a   1.000
_cell.length_b   1.000
_cell.length_c   1.000
_cell.angle_alpha   90.00
_cell.angle_beta   90.00
_cell.angle_gamma   90.00
#
_symmetry.space_group_name_H-M   'P 1'
#
loop_
_entity.id
_entity.type
_entity.pdbx_description
1 polymer ?
#
loop_
_entity_poly.entity_id
_entity_poly.type
_entity_poly.pdbx_seq_one_letter_code
_entity_poly.pdbx_strand_id
1 'polypeptide(L)'
;MGDCWHCDRYFEHSRSLHQHAQSKHPDTYCTRCRRFFSSTRAKQQHVANSKFHNFCERCPDQPDFASLAELNDHAETVHYCCTVCDYCFNNPDQLAQHDVDEHNLCETCGTYFSSPSNLKSHLQTHAEKTVSCPGCPKMFVSKSAMVLHLEAGTCESGADCDRVTEIAFECFLSWRYTCDDNPDFPFKCPTCETPFAWISGLLQHVESDSCSEALAMGTPLGKFLRFLRSQIQA
;
A
#
# COMPACT_ATOMS: atom_id res chain seq x y z
N MET A 1 0.34 -43.51 27.76
CA MET A 1 1.08 -44.63 28.35
C MET A 1 2.33 -44.85 27.54
N GLY A 2 3.51 -44.79 28.15
CA GLY A 2 4.78 -44.97 27.43
C GLY A 2 6.00 -44.66 28.29
N ASP A 3 7.13 -45.19 27.87
CA ASP A 3 8.42 -45.06 28.55
C ASP A 3 9.21 -43.85 28.05
N CYS A 4 9.99 -43.23 28.94
CA CYS A 4 10.96 -42.21 28.55
C CYS A 4 12.18 -42.87 27.90
N TRP A 5 12.40 -42.62 26.60
CA TRP A 5 13.51 -43.21 25.84
C TRP A 5 14.92 -42.93 26.39
N HIS A 6 15.08 -41.90 27.23
CA HIS A 6 16.38 -41.51 27.82
C HIS A 6 16.65 -42.08 29.21
N CYS A 7 15.63 -42.48 29.96
CA CYS A 7 15.80 -42.98 31.34
C CYS A 7 14.93 -44.20 31.68
N ASP A 8 14.27 -44.77 30.68
CA ASP A 8 13.40 -45.96 30.75
C ASP A 8 12.33 -45.91 31.83
N ARG A 9 11.97 -44.69 32.27
CA ARG A 9 10.94 -44.47 33.27
C ARG A 9 9.57 -44.55 32.62
N TYR A 10 8.72 -45.42 33.15
CA TYR A 10 7.36 -45.62 32.69
C TYR A 10 6.41 -44.53 33.23
N PHE A 11 5.49 -44.07 32.37
CA PHE A 11 4.43 -43.15 32.74
C PHE A 11 3.07 -43.65 32.26
N GLU A 12 2.10 -43.66 33.17
CA GLU A 12 0.71 -44.05 32.88
C GLU A 12 0.07 -43.09 31.85
N HIS A 13 0.34 -41.79 31.99
CA HIS A 13 -0.29 -40.73 31.19
C HIS A 13 0.73 -40.03 30.27
N SER A 14 0.35 -39.74 29.02
CA SER A 14 1.21 -39.06 28.03
C SER A 14 1.60 -37.65 28.48
N ARG A 15 0.69 -36.92 29.12
CA ARG A 15 0.98 -35.58 29.68
C ARG A 15 2.12 -35.63 30.69
N SER A 16 2.12 -36.61 31.59
CA SER A 16 3.14 -36.78 32.63
C SER A 16 4.51 -37.13 32.02
N LEU A 17 4.53 -37.96 30.98
CA LEU A 17 5.73 -38.27 30.21
C LEU A 17 6.33 -37.00 29.57
N HIS A 18 5.50 -36.19 28.89
CA HIS A 18 5.96 -34.97 28.23
C HIS A 18 6.45 -33.90 29.23
N GLN A 19 5.80 -33.76 30.39
CA GLN A 19 6.23 -32.84 31.45
C GLN A 19 7.55 -33.29 32.10
N HIS A 20 7.73 -34.60 32.30
CA HIS A 20 9.00 -35.16 32.72
C HIS A 20 10.10 -34.88 31.70
N ALA A 21 9.84 -35.16 30.41
CA ALA A 21 10.81 -34.94 29.34
C ALA A 21 11.23 -33.47 29.22
N GLN A 22 10.30 -32.52 29.36
CA GLN A 22 10.58 -31.09 29.35
C GLN A 22 11.48 -30.65 30.51
N SER A 23 11.28 -31.20 31.71
CA SER A 23 12.02 -30.79 32.91
C SER A 23 13.35 -31.52 33.12
N LYS A 24 13.46 -32.78 32.67
CA LYS A 24 14.63 -33.63 32.90
C LYS A 24 15.48 -33.86 31.65
N HIS A 25 14.93 -33.65 30.45
CA HIS A 25 15.64 -33.84 29.19
C HIS A 25 15.45 -32.65 28.23
N PRO A 26 15.61 -31.39 28.67
CA PRO A 26 15.33 -30.21 27.83
C PRO A 26 16.21 -30.17 26.57
N ASP A 27 17.45 -30.65 26.63
CA ASP A 27 18.39 -30.59 25.51
C ASP A 27 18.11 -31.63 24.40
N THR A 28 17.38 -32.71 24.73
CA THR A 28 17.12 -33.82 23.80
C THR A 28 15.63 -34.04 23.53
N TYR A 29 14.75 -33.27 24.15
CA TYR A 29 13.31 -33.30 23.93
C TYR A 29 12.82 -32.00 23.30
N CYS A 30 12.06 -32.09 22.21
CA CYS A 30 11.33 -30.98 21.62
C CYS A 30 9.91 -30.93 22.18
N THR A 31 9.59 -29.87 22.93
CA THR A 31 8.28 -29.67 23.57
C THR A 31 7.16 -29.42 22.56
N ARG A 32 7.45 -28.69 21.47
CA ARG A 32 6.51 -28.35 20.39
C ARG A 32 6.14 -29.56 19.55
N CYS A 33 7.12 -30.30 19.03
CA CYS A 33 6.88 -31.51 18.25
C CYS A 33 6.64 -32.76 19.10
N ARG A 34 6.83 -32.67 20.43
CA ARG A 34 6.75 -33.79 21.39
C ARG A 34 7.61 -35.00 20.99
N ARG A 35 8.80 -34.72 20.45
CA ARG A 35 9.75 -35.73 19.95
C ARG A 35 11.01 -35.78 20.78
N PHE A 36 11.51 -36.99 20.96
CA PHE A 36 12.83 -37.25 21.53
C PHE A 36 13.87 -37.34 20.42
N PHE A 37 15.08 -36.87 20.73
CA PHE A 37 16.24 -36.91 19.85
C PHE A 37 17.41 -37.64 20.54
N SER A 38 18.24 -38.27 19.72
CA SER A 38 19.39 -39.06 20.19
C SER A 38 20.53 -38.23 20.77
N SER A 39 20.59 -36.93 20.46
CA SER A 39 21.57 -36.01 20.99
C SER A 39 21.06 -34.57 20.90
N THR A 40 21.69 -33.66 21.65
CA THR A 40 21.43 -32.21 21.56
C THR A 40 21.62 -31.69 20.15
N ARG A 41 22.66 -32.16 19.44
CA ARG A 41 22.92 -31.80 18.04
C ARG A 41 21.80 -32.26 17.11
N ALA A 42 21.27 -33.47 17.31
CA ALA A 42 20.15 -33.96 16.52
C ALA A 42 18.87 -33.15 16.73
N LYS A 43 18.61 -32.69 17.98
CA LYS A 43 17.51 -31.77 18.27
C LYS A 43 17.72 -30.41 17.59
N GLN A 44 18.91 -29.82 17.69
CA GLN A 44 19.22 -28.53 17.05
C GLN A 44 19.04 -28.58 15.52
N GLN A 45 19.54 -29.63 14.87
CA GLN A 45 19.34 -29.84 13.43
C GLN A 45 17.86 -30.02 13.05
N HIS A 46 17.07 -30.68 13.91
CA HIS A 46 15.63 -30.77 13.71
C HIS A 46 14.96 -29.41 13.79
N VAL A 47 15.28 -28.61 14.81
CA VAL A 47 14.69 -27.28 15.01
C VAL A 47 15.03 -26.37 13.82
N ALA A 48 16.30 -26.33 13.39
CA ALA A 48 16.76 -25.50 12.29
C ALA A 48 16.12 -25.82 10.92
N ASN A 49 15.81 -27.10 10.67
CA ASN A 49 15.29 -27.55 9.37
C ASN A 49 13.75 -27.72 9.35
N SER A 50 13.08 -27.50 10.48
CA SER A 50 11.66 -27.80 10.63
C SER A 50 10.82 -26.55 10.39
N LYS A 51 9.81 -26.68 9.53
CA LYS A 51 8.78 -25.64 9.30
C LYS A 51 7.87 -25.40 10.52
N PHE A 52 8.03 -26.19 11.58
CA PHE A 52 7.22 -26.11 12.81
C PHE A 52 7.87 -25.27 13.92
N HIS A 53 9.06 -24.72 13.67
CA HIS A 53 9.79 -23.88 14.60
C HIS A 53 10.07 -22.53 13.98
N ASN A 54 9.80 -21.45 14.72
CA ASN A 54 10.03 -20.08 14.28
C ASN A 54 10.86 -19.37 15.35
N PHE A 55 12.18 -19.57 15.34
CA PHE A 55 13.05 -19.04 16.37
C PHE A 55 13.64 -17.69 15.95
N CYS A 56 13.76 -16.77 16.91
CA CYS A 56 14.51 -15.54 16.71
C CYS A 56 16.00 -15.77 16.99
N GLU A 57 16.83 -15.83 15.94
CA GLU A 57 18.29 -15.99 16.08
C GLU A 57 18.99 -14.79 16.72
N ARG A 58 18.34 -13.62 16.74
CA ARG A 58 18.87 -12.37 17.28
C ARG A 58 18.73 -12.27 18.80
N CYS A 59 17.80 -13.02 19.39
CA CYS A 59 17.65 -13.09 20.84
C CYS A 59 18.62 -14.11 21.45
N PRO A 60 19.25 -13.79 22.61
CA PRO A 60 20.10 -14.75 23.33
C PRO A 60 19.38 -16.06 23.68
N ASP A 61 18.10 -15.97 24.05
CA ASP A 61 17.29 -17.12 24.48
C ASP A 61 16.61 -17.87 23.32
N GLN A 62 16.78 -17.40 22.07
CA GLN A 62 16.19 -17.96 20.85
C GLN A 62 14.73 -18.44 21.02
N PRO A 63 13.80 -17.54 21.39
CA PRO A 63 12.41 -17.90 21.64
C PRO A 63 11.77 -18.50 20.39
N ASP A 64 11.04 -19.61 20.58
CA ASP A 64 10.33 -20.33 19.52
C ASP A 64 8.85 -19.90 19.44
N PHE A 65 8.52 -19.12 18.42
CA PHE A 65 7.18 -18.59 18.18
C PHE A 65 6.25 -19.61 17.51
N ALA A 66 4.95 -19.55 17.83
CA ALA A 66 3.99 -20.54 17.34
C ALA A 66 3.71 -20.40 15.84
N SER A 67 3.97 -19.22 15.26
CA SER A 67 3.81 -18.93 13.84
C SER A 67 4.89 -17.98 13.32
N LEU A 68 5.06 -17.94 12.00
CA LEU A 68 5.92 -16.96 11.35
C LEU A 68 5.43 -15.52 11.59
N ALA A 69 4.11 -15.30 11.69
CA ALA A 69 3.55 -13.99 11.97
C ALA A 69 3.97 -13.47 13.37
N GLU A 70 3.97 -14.33 14.39
CA GLU A 70 4.45 -13.97 15.73
C GLU A 70 5.96 -13.70 15.75
N LEU A 71 6.76 -14.45 14.98
CA LEU A 71 8.20 -14.18 14.84
C LEU A 71 8.44 -12.84 14.13
N ASN A 72 7.66 -12.53 13.10
CA ASN A 72 7.73 -11.28 12.35
C ASN A 72 7.33 -10.08 13.22
N ASP A 73 6.23 -10.18 13.97
CA ASP A 73 5.82 -9.17 14.96
C ASP A 73 6.89 -8.95 16.02
N HIS A 74 7.51 -10.01 16.53
CA HIS A 74 8.65 -9.90 17.44
C HIS A 74 9.86 -9.22 16.77
N ALA A 75 10.17 -9.56 15.52
CA ALA A 75 11.26 -8.94 14.78
C ALA A 75 11.02 -7.43 14.55
N GLU A 76 9.79 -7.03 14.24
CA GLU A 76 9.40 -5.63 14.06
C GLU A 76 9.39 -4.86 15.39
N THR A 77 8.86 -5.44 16.46
CA THR A 77 8.63 -4.71 17.73
C THR A 77 9.84 -4.73 18.67
N VAL A 78 10.66 -5.78 18.64
CA VAL A 78 11.80 -5.95 19.55
C VAL A 78 13.13 -5.64 18.86
N HIS A 79 13.25 -5.97 17.58
CA HIS A 79 14.47 -5.78 16.81
C HIS A 79 14.36 -4.69 15.75
N TYR A 80 13.19 -4.06 15.59
CA TYR A 80 12.91 -3.05 14.58
C TYR A 80 13.38 -3.50 13.19
N CYS A 81 13.09 -4.75 12.84
CA CYS A 81 13.42 -5.32 11.54
C CYS A 81 12.28 -5.14 10.55
N CYS A 82 12.62 -4.69 9.34
CA CYS A 82 11.70 -4.71 8.23
C CYS A 82 11.45 -6.14 7.78
N THR A 83 10.18 -6.56 7.69
CA THR A 83 9.82 -7.93 7.28
C THR A 83 9.82 -8.15 5.77
N VAL A 84 10.04 -7.08 4.99
CA VAL A 84 10.15 -7.15 3.53
C VAL A 84 11.61 -7.38 3.10
N CYS A 85 12.56 -6.71 3.74
CA CYS A 85 13.98 -6.76 3.37
C CYS A 85 14.92 -7.34 4.46
N ASP A 86 14.36 -7.75 5.61
CA ASP A 86 15.04 -8.32 6.79
C ASP A 86 16.09 -7.41 7.45
N TYR A 87 16.18 -6.14 7.04
CA TYR A 87 17.09 -5.16 7.62
C TYR A 87 16.57 -4.63 8.96
N CYS A 88 17.45 -4.50 9.95
CA CYS A 88 17.08 -4.10 11.31
C CYS A 88 17.65 -2.75 11.71
N PHE A 89 16.86 -2.00 12.47
CA PHE A 89 17.16 -0.65 12.91
C PHE A 89 17.34 -0.56 14.43
N ASN A 90 17.85 0.57 14.92
CA ASN A 90 18.08 0.77 16.35
C ASN A 90 16.86 1.35 17.08
N ASN A 91 15.88 1.86 16.35
CA ASN A 91 14.66 2.46 16.89
C ASN A 91 13.49 2.31 15.90
N PRO A 92 12.24 2.40 16.39
CA PRO A 92 11.06 2.22 15.54
C PRO A 92 10.87 3.35 14.51
N ASP A 93 11.33 4.57 14.79
CA ASP A 93 11.21 5.70 13.85
C ASP A 93 12.02 5.47 12.57
N GLN A 94 13.21 4.85 12.70
CA GLN A 94 14.05 4.47 11.55
C GLN A 94 13.40 3.36 10.72
N LEU A 95 12.75 2.39 11.36
CA LEU A 95 11.99 1.35 10.65
C LEU A 95 10.79 1.96 9.91
N ALA A 96 10.02 2.83 10.58
CA ALA A 96 8.88 3.49 9.97
C ALA A 96 9.28 4.33 8.76
N GLN A 97 10.35 5.12 8.87
CA GLN A 97 10.87 5.91 7.75
C GLN A 97 11.37 5.02 6.61
N HIS A 98 12.06 3.92 6.92
CA HIS A 98 12.51 2.95 5.93
C HIS A 98 11.34 2.33 5.15
N ASP A 99 10.26 1.94 5.84
CA ASP A 99 9.10 1.35 5.19
C ASP A 99 8.36 2.34 4.29
N VAL A 100 8.35 3.63 4.67
CA VAL A 100 7.82 4.70 3.82
C VAL A 100 8.68 4.89 2.57
N ASP A 101 10.00 5.02 2.74
CA ASP A 101 10.91 5.40 1.66
C ASP A 101 11.23 4.24 0.69
N GLU A 102 11.48 3.04 1.22
CA GLU A 102 11.94 1.89 0.44
C GLU A 102 10.80 0.95 0.03
N HIS A 103 9.72 0.88 0.82
CA HIS A 103 8.61 -0.04 0.60
C HIS A 103 7.27 0.65 0.28
N ASN A 104 7.28 1.97 0.11
CA ASN A 104 6.10 2.79 -0.22
C ASN A 104 4.91 2.50 0.72
N LEU A 105 5.17 2.43 2.03
CA LEU A 105 4.13 2.21 3.04
C LEU A 105 3.17 3.41 3.11
N CYS A 106 1.87 3.13 3.10
CA CYS A 106 0.86 4.11 3.45
C CYS A 106 0.72 4.23 4.97
N GLU A 107 1.16 5.34 5.55
CA GLU A 107 1.07 5.60 7.00
C GLU A 107 -0.37 5.67 7.53
N THR A 108 -1.35 5.93 6.68
CA THR A 108 -2.77 6.03 7.09
C THR A 108 -3.40 4.67 7.32
N CYS A 109 -3.03 3.65 6.53
CA CYS A 109 -3.67 2.34 6.56
C CYS A 109 -2.70 1.14 6.70
N GLY A 110 -1.40 1.38 6.77
CA GLY A 110 -0.37 0.35 6.91
C GLY A 110 -0.18 -0.54 5.68
N THR A 111 -0.65 -0.12 4.50
CA THR A 111 -0.56 -0.92 3.27
C THR A 111 0.71 -0.58 2.47
N TYR A 112 1.47 -1.60 2.08
CA TYR A 112 2.65 -1.46 1.21
C TYR A 112 2.27 -1.40 -0.27
N PHE A 113 3.01 -0.61 -1.06
CA PHE A 113 2.80 -0.46 -2.50
C PHE A 113 4.05 -0.78 -3.30
N SER A 114 3.86 -1.35 -4.49
CA SER A 114 4.97 -1.75 -5.37
C SER A 114 5.69 -0.58 -6.04
N SER A 115 5.14 0.64 -5.99
CA SER A 115 5.75 1.83 -6.56
C SER A 115 5.28 3.13 -5.89
N PRO A 116 6.09 4.20 -5.93
CA PRO A 116 5.70 5.51 -5.40
C PRO A 116 4.45 6.08 -6.09
N SER A 117 4.30 5.86 -7.40
CA SER A 117 3.12 6.31 -8.14
C SER A 117 1.84 5.62 -7.65
N ASN A 118 1.92 4.32 -7.35
CA ASN A 118 0.78 3.57 -6.82
C ASN A 118 0.40 4.06 -5.42
N LEU A 119 1.38 4.34 -4.55
CA LEU A 119 1.14 4.95 -3.24
C LEU A 119 0.48 6.33 -3.40
N LYS A 120 1.01 7.20 -4.27
CA LYS A 120 0.45 8.55 -4.50
C LYS A 120 -1.00 8.48 -4.95
N SER A 121 -1.34 7.56 -5.87
CA SER A 121 -2.73 7.32 -6.28
C SER A 121 -3.60 6.76 -5.15
N HIS A 122 -3.06 5.86 -4.32
CA HIS A 122 -3.78 5.32 -3.18
C HIS A 122 -4.08 6.38 -2.10
N LEU A 123 -3.14 7.30 -1.83
CA LEU A 123 -3.37 8.39 -0.86
C LEU A 123 -4.56 9.27 -1.26
N GLN A 124 -4.90 9.35 -2.54
CA GLN A 124 -6.12 10.01 -3.01
C GLN A 124 -7.40 9.33 -2.51
N THR A 125 -7.35 8.06 -2.07
CA THR A 125 -8.51 7.38 -1.47
C THR A 125 -8.75 7.80 -0.03
N HIS A 126 -7.71 8.26 0.67
CA HIS A 126 -7.80 8.83 2.01
C HIS A 126 -8.14 10.33 1.98
N ALA A 127 -7.92 11.00 0.85
CA ALA A 127 -8.24 12.42 0.70
C ALA A 127 -9.75 12.68 0.77
N GLU A 128 -10.12 13.78 1.42
CA GLU A 128 -11.51 14.23 1.48
C GLU A 128 -12.03 14.60 0.08
N LYS A 129 -13.21 14.08 -0.27
CA LYS A 129 -13.87 14.38 -1.54
C LYS A 129 -14.54 15.75 -1.47
N THR A 130 -13.81 16.79 -1.84
CA THR A 130 -14.26 18.19 -1.75
C THR A 130 -14.82 18.74 -3.07
N VAL A 131 -14.60 18.06 -4.20
CA VAL A 131 -15.00 18.54 -5.53
C VAL A 131 -16.34 17.92 -5.93
N SER A 132 -17.41 18.72 -5.95
CA SER A 132 -18.72 18.26 -6.40
C SER A 132 -18.85 18.25 -7.92
N CYS A 133 -19.48 17.19 -8.45
CA CYS A 133 -19.94 17.12 -9.83
C CYS A 133 -21.11 18.11 -10.04
N PRO A 134 -21.15 18.83 -11.15
CA PRO A 134 -22.26 19.73 -11.46
C PRO A 134 -23.53 19.01 -11.95
N GLY A 135 -23.38 17.78 -12.47
CA GLY A 135 -24.47 17.02 -13.11
C GLY A 135 -24.98 15.82 -12.32
N CYS A 136 -24.50 15.59 -11.10
CA CYS A 136 -24.96 14.50 -10.23
C CYS A 136 -24.47 14.73 -8.77
N PRO A 137 -24.97 13.98 -7.76
CA PRO A 137 -24.57 14.18 -6.36
C PRO A 137 -23.17 13.65 -6.00
N LYS A 138 -22.40 13.09 -6.95
CA LYS A 138 -21.07 12.52 -6.67
C LYS A 138 -20.03 13.59 -6.34
N MET A 139 -19.13 13.26 -5.42
CA MET A 139 -17.98 14.08 -5.03
C MET A 139 -16.67 13.37 -5.34
N PHE A 140 -15.62 14.15 -5.62
CA PHE A 140 -14.32 13.72 -6.08
C PHE A 140 -13.21 14.40 -5.28
N VAL A 141 -12.05 13.77 -5.25
CA VAL A 141 -10.86 14.26 -4.52
C VAL A 141 -10.07 15.30 -5.31
N SER A 142 -10.24 15.33 -6.63
CA SER A 142 -9.57 16.28 -7.53
C SER A 142 -10.51 16.76 -8.64
N LYS A 143 -10.13 17.85 -9.33
CA LYS A 143 -10.88 18.38 -10.48
C LYS A 143 -10.71 17.46 -11.69
N SER A 144 -9.51 16.91 -11.91
CA SER A 144 -9.28 15.94 -12.99
C SER A 144 -10.17 14.71 -12.85
N ALA A 145 -10.33 14.16 -11.64
CA ALA A 145 -11.19 12.99 -11.40
C ALA A 145 -12.68 13.29 -11.66
N MET A 146 -13.15 14.49 -11.29
CA MET A 146 -14.51 14.93 -11.59
C MET A 146 -14.75 15.06 -13.10
N VAL A 147 -13.79 15.62 -13.85
CA VAL A 147 -13.91 15.76 -15.29
C VAL A 147 -13.79 14.41 -16.00
N LEU A 148 -12.89 13.52 -15.57
CA LEU A 148 -12.79 12.16 -16.09
C LEU A 148 -14.11 11.38 -15.91
N HIS A 149 -14.79 11.58 -14.77
CA HIS A 149 -16.11 10.98 -14.55
C HIS A 149 -17.16 11.45 -15.57
N LEU A 150 -17.12 12.74 -15.96
CA LEU A 150 -17.96 13.29 -17.02
C LEU A 150 -17.55 12.72 -18.38
N GLU A 151 -16.27 12.76 -18.73
CA GLU A 151 -15.77 12.23 -20.02
C GLU A 151 -16.08 10.73 -20.20
N ALA A 152 -16.07 9.96 -19.12
CA ALA A 152 -16.42 8.54 -19.14
C ALA A 152 -17.91 8.25 -19.40
N GLY A 153 -18.77 9.27 -19.50
CA GLY A 153 -20.20 9.08 -19.75
C GLY A 153 -20.96 8.46 -18.59
N THR A 154 -20.40 8.49 -17.38
CA THR A 154 -20.99 7.82 -16.19
C THR A 154 -21.81 8.77 -15.32
N CYS A 155 -21.99 10.02 -15.76
CA CYS A 155 -22.73 11.06 -15.07
C CYS A 155 -24.22 11.02 -15.42
N GLU A 156 -25.08 11.31 -14.43
CA GLU A 156 -26.54 11.33 -14.61
C GLU A 156 -26.99 12.46 -15.55
N SER A 157 -26.21 13.55 -15.67
CA SER A 157 -26.45 14.61 -16.67
C SER A 157 -26.33 14.17 -18.13
N GLY A 158 -25.80 12.97 -18.39
CA GLY A 158 -25.56 12.48 -19.76
C GLY A 158 -24.34 13.12 -20.44
N ALA A 159 -23.56 13.93 -19.73
CA ALA A 159 -22.28 14.43 -20.23
C ALA A 159 -21.31 13.27 -20.49
N ASP A 160 -20.59 13.36 -21.61
CA ASP A 160 -19.58 12.43 -22.09
C ASP A 160 -18.34 13.18 -22.61
N CYS A 161 -17.39 12.45 -23.22
CA CYS A 161 -16.16 13.02 -23.76
C CYS A 161 -16.41 14.11 -24.80
N ASP A 162 -17.36 13.90 -25.72
CA ASP A 162 -17.65 14.85 -26.80
C ASP A 162 -18.22 16.13 -26.23
N ARG A 163 -19.19 16.02 -25.30
CA ARG A 163 -19.81 17.19 -24.66
C ARG A 163 -18.80 18.00 -23.84
N VAL A 164 -17.92 17.34 -23.09
CA VAL A 164 -16.87 18.02 -22.30
C VAL A 164 -15.88 18.73 -23.23
N THR A 165 -15.51 18.09 -24.34
CA THR A 165 -14.59 18.64 -25.35
C THR A 165 -15.19 19.86 -26.04
N GLU A 166 -16.47 19.79 -26.43
CA GLU A 166 -17.20 20.92 -27.00
C GLU A 166 -17.20 22.12 -26.03
N ILE A 167 -17.59 21.91 -24.77
CA ILE A 167 -17.60 22.96 -23.74
C ILE A 167 -16.18 23.54 -23.54
N ALA A 168 -15.16 22.70 -23.59
CA ALA A 168 -13.78 23.14 -23.50
C ALA A 168 -13.41 24.07 -24.65
N PHE A 169 -13.82 23.77 -25.88
CA PHE A 169 -13.57 24.63 -27.05
C PHE A 169 -14.40 25.91 -27.04
N GLU A 170 -15.67 25.85 -26.60
CA GLU A 170 -16.54 27.01 -26.44
C GLU A 170 -16.04 28.01 -25.39
N CYS A 171 -15.28 27.53 -24.40
CA CYS A 171 -14.68 28.41 -23.40
C CYS A 171 -13.73 29.38 -24.11
N PHE A 172 -14.05 30.69 -24.10
CA PHE A 172 -13.31 31.73 -24.84
C PHE A 172 -11.77 31.73 -24.66
N LEU A 173 -11.26 31.16 -23.56
CA LEU A 173 -9.83 31.08 -23.29
C LEU A 173 -9.19 29.74 -23.73
N SER A 174 -9.94 28.90 -24.45
CA SER A 174 -9.55 27.58 -24.93
C SER A 174 -8.31 27.63 -25.82
N TRP A 175 -8.18 28.65 -26.67
CA TRP A 175 -7.05 28.82 -27.60
C TRP A 175 -5.66 28.78 -26.93
N ARG A 176 -5.56 29.05 -25.62
CA ARG A 176 -4.30 28.94 -24.88
C ARG A 176 -3.88 27.49 -24.64
N TYR A 177 -4.85 26.57 -24.63
CA TYR A 177 -4.66 25.15 -24.39
C TYR A 177 -4.92 24.31 -25.62
N THR A 178 -5.44 24.84 -26.72
CA THR A 178 -5.71 24.01 -27.89
C THR A 178 -4.45 23.78 -28.74
N CYS A 179 -4.43 22.66 -29.45
CA CYS A 179 -3.44 22.34 -30.46
C CYS A 179 -4.13 22.19 -31.81
N ASP A 180 -3.92 23.14 -32.73
CA ASP A 180 -4.49 23.06 -34.09
C ASP A 180 -3.67 22.13 -34.99
N ASP A 181 -2.38 21.95 -34.66
CA ASP A 181 -1.43 21.20 -35.47
C ASP A 181 -1.51 19.68 -35.25
N ASN A 182 -2.23 19.23 -34.21
CA ASN A 182 -2.33 17.81 -33.85
C ASN A 182 -3.75 17.41 -33.43
N PRO A 183 -4.56 16.87 -34.35
CA PRO A 183 -5.94 16.46 -34.07
C PRO A 183 -6.09 15.37 -33.00
N ASP A 184 -5.08 14.52 -32.83
CA ASP A 184 -5.11 13.42 -31.83
C ASP A 184 -4.89 13.95 -30.40
N PHE A 185 -4.31 15.14 -30.27
CA PHE A 185 -4.02 15.79 -29.01
C PHE A 185 -4.53 17.23 -29.02
N PRO A 186 -5.86 17.41 -28.96
CA PRO A 186 -6.49 18.72 -29.09
C PRO A 186 -6.11 19.68 -27.96
N PHE A 187 -5.56 19.19 -26.84
CA PHE A 187 -5.17 20.00 -25.69
C PHE A 187 -3.65 19.97 -25.47
N LYS A 188 -3.08 21.05 -24.95
CA LYS A 188 -1.67 21.17 -24.55
C LYS A 188 -1.53 22.08 -23.33
N CYS A 189 -0.52 21.81 -22.51
CA CYS A 189 -0.16 22.69 -21.41
C CYS A 189 0.53 23.96 -21.94
N PRO A 190 0.15 25.19 -21.53
CA PRO A 190 0.70 26.42 -22.09
C PRO A 190 2.06 26.78 -21.47
N THR A 191 2.47 26.06 -20.41
CA THR A 191 3.76 26.26 -19.75
C THR A 191 4.83 25.30 -20.27
N CYS A 192 4.51 24.00 -20.40
CA CYS A 192 5.47 22.99 -20.83
C CYS A 192 5.19 22.40 -22.22
N GLU A 193 4.13 22.86 -22.89
CA GLU A 193 3.71 22.45 -24.24
C GLU A 193 3.42 20.95 -24.41
N THR A 194 3.33 20.20 -23.31
CA THR A 194 3.01 18.77 -23.36
C THR A 194 1.58 18.58 -23.90
N PRO A 195 1.39 17.74 -24.93
CA PRO A 195 0.08 17.49 -25.54
C PRO A 195 -0.73 16.45 -24.77
N PHE A 196 -2.06 16.59 -24.80
CA PHE A 196 -3.03 15.74 -24.12
C PHE A 196 -4.23 15.46 -25.04
N ALA A 197 -4.66 14.20 -25.06
CA ALA A 197 -5.83 13.76 -25.81
C ALA A 197 -7.14 14.31 -25.21
N TRP A 198 -7.16 14.49 -23.88
CA TRP A 198 -8.35 14.88 -23.13
C TRP A 198 -8.04 15.97 -22.11
N ILE A 199 -9.05 16.76 -21.74
CA ILE A 199 -8.86 17.85 -20.80
C ILE A 199 -8.65 17.33 -19.37
N SER A 200 -9.22 16.17 -19.01
CA SER A 200 -8.90 15.50 -17.73
C SER A 200 -7.40 15.19 -17.59
N GLY A 201 -6.74 14.76 -18.67
CA GLY A 201 -5.29 14.50 -18.70
C GLY A 201 -4.48 15.77 -18.48
N LEU A 202 -4.86 16.88 -19.13
CA LEU A 202 -4.24 18.18 -18.89
C LEU A 202 -4.46 18.64 -17.43
N LEU A 203 -5.66 18.49 -16.89
CA LEU A 203 -5.94 18.83 -15.49
C LEU A 203 -5.10 17.99 -14.53
N GLN A 204 -4.95 16.68 -14.78
CA GLN A 204 -4.13 15.79 -13.97
C GLN A 204 -2.65 16.20 -13.99
N HIS A 205 -2.14 16.61 -15.15
CA HIS A 205 -0.78 17.14 -15.30
C HIS A 205 -0.55 18.43 -14.50
N VAL A 206 -1.56 19.30 -14.45
CA VAL A 206 -1.49 20.56 -13.68
C VAL A 206 -1.70 20.33 -12.18
N GLU A 207 -2.44 19.29 -11.79
CA GLU A 207 -2.59 18.88 -10.39
C GLU A 207 -1.37 18.12 -9.86
N SER A 208 -0.53 17.56 -10.74
CA SER A 208 0.74 16.99 -10.32
C SER A 208 1.81 18.08 -10.16
N ASP A 209 2.81 17.82 -9.32
CA ASP A 209 3.96 18.71 -9.10
C ASP A 209 4.91 18.78 -10.32
N SER A 210 4.46 18.31 -11.48
CA SER A 210 5.23 18.14 -12.71
C SER A 210 5.21 19.39 -13.60
N CYS A 211 4.43 20.41 -13.25
CA CYS A 211 4.29 21.64 -14.03
C CYS A 211 4.07 22.87 -13.12
N SER A 212 4.45 24.06 -13.60
CA SER A 212 4.21 25.33 -12.90
C SER A 212 2.87 26.00 -13.28
N GLU A 213 2.08 25.37 -14.14
CA GLU A 213 0.70 25.82 -14.40
C GLU A 213 -0.18 25.57 -13.15
N ALA A 214 -1.28 26.32 -12.99
CA ALA A 214 -2.12 26.23 -11.80
C ALA A 214 -3.63 26.19 -12.12
N LEU A 215 -4.40 25.55 -11.23
CA LEU A 215 -5.88 25.53 -11.30
C LEU A 215 -6.55 26.64 -10.46
N ALA A 216 -5.85 27.75 -10.23
CA ALA A 216 -6.38 28.87 -9.46
C ALA A 216 -7.52 29.59 -10.20
N MET A 217 -8.41 30.26 -9.46
CA MET A 217 -9.64 30.85 -10.01
C MET A 217 -9.42 31.86 -11.16
N GLY A 218 -8.27 32.53 -11.19
CA GLY A 218 -7.91 33.48 -12.23
C GLY A 218 -7.31 32.85 -13.49
N THR A 219 -6.84 31.59 -13.41
CA THR A 219 -6.19 30.93 -14.53
C THR A 219 -7.21 30.45 -15.57
N PRO A 220 -6.78 30.30 -16.83
CA PRO A 220 -7.70 29.87 -17.87
C PRO A 220 -8.33 28.48 -17.60
N LEU A 221 -7.60 27.50 -17.03
CA LEU A 221 -8.19 26.22 -16.56
C LEU A 221 -9.17 26.41 -15.37
N GLY A 222 -8.86 27.29 -14.43
CA GLY A 222 -9.79 27.62 -13.34
C GLY A 222 -11.11 28.22 -13.84
N LYS A 223 -11.04 29.04 -14.90
CA LYS A 223 -12.20 29.60 -15.59
C LYS A 223 -12.97 28.56 -16.39
N PHE A 224 -12.28 27.65 -17.09
CA PHE A 224 -12.91 26.51 -17.76
C PHE A 224 -13.75 25.68 -16.78
N LEU A 225 -13.20 25.32 -15.61
CA LEU A 225 -13.94 24.50 -14.63
C LEU A 225 -15.22 25.18 -14.13
N ARG A 226 -15.22 26.51 -13.99
CA ARG A 226 -16.43 27.28 -13.69
C ARG A 226 -17.41 27.27 -14.86
N PHE A 227 -16.91 27.44 -16.08
CA PHE A 227 -17.71 27.42 -17.29
C PHE A 227 -18.37 26.05 -17.50
N LEU A 228 -17.62 24.97 -17.34
CA LEU A 228 -18.11 23.59 -17.33
C LEU A 228 -19.26 23.40 -16.36
N ARG A 229 -19.11 23.87 -15.10
CA ARG A 229 -20.17 23.82 -14.09
C ARG A 229 -21.41 24.63 -14.46
N SER A 230 -21.29 25.67 -15.30
CA SER A 230 -22.46 26.42 -15.78
C SER A 230 -23.20 25.72 -16.92
N GLN A 231 -22.49 24.89 -17.70
CA GLN A 231 -23.03 24.20 -18.89
C GLN A 231 -23.61 22.82 -18.56
N ILE A 232 -23.17 22.19 -17.48
CA ILE A 232 -23.65 20.88 -17.01
C ILE A 232 -24.50 21.12 -15.78
N GLN A 233 -25.75 20.65 -15.80
CA GLN A 233 -26.69 20.75 -14.68
C GLN A 233 -27.37 19.38 -14.47
N ALA A 234 -27.74 19.10 -13.22
CA ALA A 234 -28.49 17.91 -12.84
C ALA A 234 -30.00 18.08 -13.09
#